data_AF-A0A6I4ICG4-F1
#
_entry.id   AF-A0A6I4ICG4-F1
#
_cell.length_a   1.000
_cell.length_b   1.000
_cell.length_c   1.000
_cell.angle_alpha   90.00
_cell.angle_beta   90.00
_cell.angle_gamma   90.00
#
_symmetry.space_group_name_H-M   'P 1'
#
loop_
_entity.id
_entity.type
_entity.pdbx_description
1 polymer ?
#
loop_
_entity_poly.entity_id
_entity_poly.type
_entity_poly.pdbx_seq_one_letter_code
_entity_poly.pdbx_strand_id
1 'polypeptide(L)'
;MQNVFEIEIPKKDHAIAVKVQRREKSEEANVFDLYYCDELCGCIFKNEHNIWIYEPHAHAGLLLDASQIQHLGHEIGEKAYNS
;
A
#
# COMPACT_ATOMS: atom_id res chain seq x y z
N MET A 1 -7.28 -6.84 -13.25
CA MET A 1 -6.14 -6.19 -12.55
C MET A 1 -6.10 -4.69 -12.83
N GLN A 2 -6.55 -3.88 -11.87
CA GLN A 2 -6.29 -2.44 -11.87
C GLN A 2 -4.83 -2.20 -11.44
N ASN A 3 -4.08 -1.42 -12.23
CA ASN A 3 -2.70 -1.07 -11.89
C ASN A 3 -2.62 0.09 -10.90
N VAL A 4 -3.69 0.86 -10.75
CA VAL A 4 -3.78 2.02 -9.85
C VAL A 4 -5.17 2.05 -9.22
N PHE A 5 -5.24 2.23 -7.90
CA PHE A 5 -6.49 2.36 -7.15
C PHE A 5 -6.27 3.11 -5.84
N GLU A 6 -7.35 3.51 -5.17
CA GLU A 6 -7.29 4.19 -3.87
C GLU A 6 -7.79 3.28 -2.75
N ILE A 7 -7.16 3.42 -1.58
CA ILE A 7 -7.52 2.75 -0.33
C ILE A 7 -7.64 3.80 0.78
N GLU A 8 -8.74 3.73 1.53
CA GLU A 8 -8.91 4.49 2.76
C GLU A 8 -8.29 3.73 3.95
N ILE A 9 -7.33 4.37 4.62
CA ILE A 9 -6.67 3.85 5.82
C ILE A 9 -7.31 4.50 7.05
N PRO A 10 -7.92 3.72 7.96
CA PRO A 10 -8.53 4.28 9.16
C PRO A 10 -7.45 4.83 10.13
N LYS A 11 -7.60 6.09 10.53
CA LYS A 11 -6.87 6.69 11.67
C LYS A 11 -7.87 7.12 12.74
N LYS A 12 -7.33 7.49 13.91
CA LYS A 12 -8.12 7.89 15.08
C LYS A 12 -9.04 9.08 14.82
N ASP A 13 -8.60 10.05 14.01
CA ASP A 13 -9.32 11.30 13.78
C ASP A 13 -10.08 11.34 12.45
N HIS A 14 -9.52 10.76 11.39
CA HIS A 14 -10.14 10.67 10.06
C HIS A 14 -9.49 9.55 9.24
N ALA A 15 -10.18 9.02 8.23
CA ALA A 15 -9.55 8.13 7.28
C ALA A 15 -8.60 8.91 6.34
N ILE A 16 -7.48 8.30 5.98
CA ILE A 16 -6.53 8.85 5.01
C ILE A 16 -6.66 8.07 3.71
N ALA A 17 -6.93 8.75 2.60
CA ALA A 17 -6.87 8.14 1.28
C ALA A 17 -5.43 8.04 0.80
N VAL A 18 -5.01 6.83 0.42
CA VAL A 18 -3.71 6.54 -0.16
C VAL A 18 -3.93 5.96 -1.55
N LYS A 19 -3.26 6.54 -2.54
CA LYS A 19 -3.22 6.01 -3.89
C LYS A 19 -2.17 4.91 -3.95
N VAL A 20 -2.58 3.77 -4.45
CA VAL A 20 -1.75 2.58 -4.59
C VAL A 20 -1.51 2.32 -6.06
N GLN A 21 -0.26 2.15 -6.44
CA GLN A 21 0.15 1.86 -7.80
C GLN A 21 1.03 0.62 -7.82
N ARG A 22 0.66 -0.38 -8.63
CA ARG A 22 1.50 -1.55 -8.86
C ARG A 22 2.75 -1.13 -9.63
N ARG A 23 3.93 -1.56 -9.16
CA ARG A 23 5.20 -1.26 -9.82
C ARG A 23 5.39 -2.17 -11.05
N GLU A 24 5.25 -1.62 -12.25
CA GLU A 24 5.25 -2.39 -13.51
C GLU A 24 6.62 -2.95 -13.91
N LYS A 25 7.72 -2.48 -13.29
CA LYS A 25 9.10 -2.79 -13.69
C LYS A 25 9.92 -3.58 -12.66
N SER A 26 9.36 -3.96 -11.51
CA SER A 26 10.10 -4.81 -10.58
C SER A 26 10.00 -6.27 -11.00
N GLU A 27 11.13 -6.98 -10.99
CA GLU A 27 11.15 -8.45 -11.04
C GLU A 27 10.32 -9.07 -9.90
N GLU A 28 10.07 -8.29 -8.84
CA GLU A 28 9.19 -8.59 -7.73
C GLU A 28 7.73 -8.26 -8.10
N ALA A 29 6.97 -9.26 -8.55
CA ALA A 29 5.60 -9.13 -9.06
C ALA A 29 4.54 -8.60 -8.05
N ASN A 30 4.94 -8.28 -6.81
CA ASN A 30 4.05 -7.99 -5.68
C ASN A 30 4.39 -6.69 -4.94
N VAL A 31 5.08 -5.74 -5.59
CA VAL A 31 5.40 -4.43 -4.99
C VAL A 31 4.40 -3.36 -5.44
N PHE A 32 3.88 -2.61 -4.47
CA PHE A 32 2.95 -1.52 -4.67
C PHE A 32 3.51 -0.23 -4.06
N ASP A 33 3.61 0.80 -4.89
CA ASP A 33 3.97 2.15 -4.49
C ASP A 33 2.77 2.85 -3.87
N LEU A 34 3.02 3.56 -2.77
CA LEU A 34 2.03 4.27 -1.99
C LEU A 34 2.25 5.78 -2.14
N TYR A 35 1.19 6.47 -2.51
CA TYR A 35 1.19 7.91 -2.71
C TYR A 35 0.17 8.58 -1.79
N TYR A 36 0.62 9.58 -1.05
CA TYR A 36 -0.22 10.44 -0.23
C TYR A 36 -0.03 11.88 -0.68
N CYS A 37 -1.12 12.62 -0.93
CA CYS A 37 -1.07 13.95 -1.55
C CYS A 37 -0.22 13.98 -2.84
N ASP A 38 -0.33 12.95 -3.68
CA ASP A 38 0.47 12.73 -4.90
C ASP A 38 1.99 12.59 -4.70
N GLU A 39 2.47 12.53 -3.46
CA GLU A 39 3.88 12.28 -3.12
C GLU A 39 4.12 10.83 -2.74
N LEU A 40 5.23 10.25 -3.23
CA LEU A 40 5.64 8.89 -2.87
C LEU A 40 5.98 8.83 -1.38
N CYS A 41 5.14 8.14 -0.61
CA CYS A 41 5.26 8.06 0.85
C CYS A 41 5.83 6.73 1.34
N GLY A 42 5.86 5.70 0.49
CA GLY A 42 6.42 4.38 0.82
C GLY A 42 6.03 3.34 -0.23
N CYS A 43 6.32 2.08 0.08
CA CYS A 43 5.81 0.94 -0.68
C CYS A 43 5.35 -0.17 0.27
N ILE A 44 4.52 -1.06 -0.26
CA ILE A 44 4.10 -2.28 0.42
C ILE A 44 4.26 -3.47 -0.53
N PHE A 45 4.75 -4.58 -0.01
CA PHE A 45 4.93 -5.79 -0.78
C PHE A 45 4.57 -7.04 0.00
N LYS A 46 4.23 -8.11 -0.73
CA LYS A 46 3.93 -9.41 -0.15
C LYS A 46 5.16 -10.31 -0.24
N ASN A 47 5.67 -10.78 0.89
CA ASN A 47 6.81 -11.69 0.92
C ASN A 47 6.40 -13.14 0.57
N GLU A 48 7.38 -14.04 0.51
CA GLU A 48 7.20 -15.48 0.22
C GLU A 48 6.31 -16.22 1.23
N HIS A 49 6.18 -15.68 2.44
CA HIS A 49 5.32 -16.20 3.50
C HIS A 49 3.90 -15.62 3.48
N ASN A 50 3.53 -14.91 2.41
CA ASN A 50 2.24 -14.22 2.27
C ASN A 50 1.99 -13.10 3.29
N ILE A 51 3.06 -12.54 3.88
CA ILE A 51 2.98 -11.42 4.83
C ILE A 51 3.18 -10.11 4.06
N TRP A 52 2.32 -9.13 4.35
CA TRP A 52 2.44 -7.77 3.84
C TRP A 52 3.45 -6.98 4.66
N ILE A 53 4.47 -6.44 4.00
CA ILE A 53 5.54 -5.67 4.60
C ILE A 53 5.45 -4.24 4.06
N TYR A 54 5.37 -3.27 4.96
CA TYR A 54 5.36 -1.85 4.65
C TYR A 54 6.76 -1.26 4.85
N GLU A 55 7.27 -0.60 3.81
CA GLU A 55 8.52 0.16 3.86
C GLU A 55 8.23 1.66 3.65
N PRO A 56 8.39 2.49 4.70
CA PRO A 56 8.18 3.93 4.58
C PRO A 56 9.31 4.58 3.77
N HIS A 57 8.96 5.57 2.95
CA HIS A 57 9.96 6.39 2.25
C HIS A 57 10.59 7.41 3.22
N ALA A 58 11.88 7.70 3.06
CA ALA A 58 12.69 8.50 3.99
C ALA A 58 12.22 9.97 4.17
N HIS A 59 11.27 10.45 3.36
CA HIS A 59 10.74 11.82 3.41
C HIS A 59 9.44 11.99 4.21
N ALA A 60 9.04 10.99 5.00
CA ALA A 60 8.02 11.13 6.05
C ALA A 60 6.65 11.61 5.51
N GLY A 61 5.97 10.76 4.75
CA GLY A 61 4.57 11.02 4.33
C GLY A 61 3.52 10.26 5.13
N LEU A 62 3.83 9.03 5.57
CA LEU A 62 2.84 8.13 6.14
C LEU A 62 3.47 7.18 7.17
N LEU A 63 3.10 7.31 8.45
CA LEU A 63 3.44 6.33 9.48
C LEU A 63 2.24 5.43 9.71
N LEU A 64 2.42 4.12 9.55
CA LEU A 64 1.36 3.13 9.74
C LEU A 64 1.68 2.23 10.92
N ASP A 65 0.67 1.94 11.74
CA ASP A 65 0.74 0.88 12.74
C ASP A 65 0.42 -0.50 12.13
N ALA A 66 0.60 -1.56 12.91
CA ALA A 66 0.40 -2.93 12.45
C ALA A 66 -1.03 -3.19 11.92
N SER A 67 -2.05 -2.61 12.56
CA SER A 67 -3.44 -2.78 12.13
C SER A 67 -3.70 -2.10 10.78
N GLN A 68 -3.10 -0.92 10.57
CA GLN A 68 -3.21 -0.19 9.31
C GLN A 68 -2.47 -0.87 8.17
N ILE A 69 -1.30 -1.46 8.45
CA ILE A 69 -0.55 -2.25 7.47
C ILE A 69 -1.36 -3.49 7.07
N GLN A 70 -1.98 -4.18 8.04
CA GLN A 70 -2.82 -5.34 7.77
C GLN A 70 -4.05 -4.96 6.93
N HIS A 71 -4.73 -3.86 7.27
CA HIS A 71 -5.86 -3.33 6.49
C HIS A 71 -5.44 -3.01 5.06
N LEU A 72 -4.35 -2.27 4.88
CA LEU A 72 -3.83 -1.90 3.57
C LEU A 72 -3.49 -3.13 2.72
N GLY A 73 -2.82 -4.12 3.30
CA GLY A 73 -2.50 -5.38 2.62
C GLY A 73 -3.73 -6.19 2.22
N HIS A 74 -4.77 -6.22 3.06
CA HIS A 74 -6.03 -6.89 2.75
C HIS A 74 -6.74 -6.24 1.55
N GLU A 75 -6.90 -4.92 1.59
CA GLU A 75 -7.55 -4.14 0.52
C GLU A 75 -6.79 -4.25 -0.82
N ILE A 76 -5.45 -4.25 -0.79
CA ILE A 76 -4.63 -4.53 -1.99
C ILE A 76 -4.88 -5.94 -2.49
N GLY A 77 -4.94 -6.93 -1.58
CA GLY A 77 -5.29 -8.31 -1.90
C GLY A 77 -6.59 -8.41 -2.71
N GLU A 78 -7.65 -7.80 -2.21
CA GLU A 78 -8.97 -7.80 -2.85
C GLU A 78 -8.96 -7.05 -4.19
N LYS A 79 -8.42 -5.83 -4.23
CA LYS A 79 -8.48 -4.98 -5.45
C LYS A 79 -7.51 -5.42 -6.55
N ALA A 80 -6.32 -5.91 -6.18
CA ALA A 80 -5.30 -6.27 -7.15
C ALA A 80 -5.46 -7.71 -7.67
N TYR A 81 -5.95 -8.65 -6.86
CA TYR A 81 -5.97 -10.08 -7.23
C TYR A 81 -7.37 -10.66 -7.43
N ASN A 82 -8.43 -10.08 -6.86
CA ASN A 82 -9.81 -10.57 -7.00
C ASN A 82 -10.66 -9.74 -8.00
N SER A 83 -10.04 -8.89 -8.83
CA SER A 83 -10.69 -7.98 -9.80
C SER A 83 -10.30 -8.22 -11.27
#